data_AF-A0A949J5C2-F1
#
_entry.id   AF-A0A949J5C2-F1
#
_cell.length_a   1.000
_cell.length_b   1.000
_cell.length_c   1.000
_cell.angle_alpha   90.00
_cell.angle_beta   90.00
_cell.angle_gamma   90.00
#
_symmetry.space_group_name_H-M   'P 1'
#
loop_
_entity.id
_entity.type
_entity.pdbx_description
1 polymer ?
#
loop_
_entity_poly.entity_id
_entity_poly.type
_entity_poly.pdbx_seq_one_letter_code
_entity_poly.pdbx_strand_id
1 'polypeptide(L)'
;MDKVKAQAAQLAQKAQEAGKAGQAKIEEVQAKRKADGALRELGLAYFNQHNDGANDEVTSRMSSLIEELKAYEAEHGPLAGTSDEDDAEGF
;
A
#
# COMPACT_ATOMS: atom_id res chain seq x y z
N MET A 1 -6.11 24.11 -40.03
CA MET A 1 -6.41 24.65 -38.69
C MET A 1 -7.03 23.59 -37.78
N ASP A 2 -7.91 22.71 -38.27
CA ASP A 2 -8.54 21.65 -37.44
C ASP A 2 -7.58 20.60 -36.86
N LYS A 3 -6.61 20.11 -37.64
CA LYS A 3 -5.66 19.08 -37.15
C LYS A 3 -4.81 19.53 -35.97
N VAL A 4 -4.45 20.81 -35.92
CA VAL A 4 -3.65 21.39 -34.82
C VAL A 4 -4.49 21.51 -33.55
N LYS A 5 -5.76 21.94 -33.65
CA LYS A 5 -6.69 21.96 -32.51
C LYS A 5 -6.99 20.54 -32.00
N ALA A 6 -7.18 19.58 -32.90
CA ALA A 6 -7.39 18.19 -32.54
C ALA A 6 -6.17 17.57 -31.83
N GLN A 7 -4.96 17.83 -32.33
CA GLN A 7 -3.73 17.38 -31.68
C GLN A 7 -3.52 18.04 -30.31
N ALA A 8 -3.79 19.34 -30.18
CA ALA A 8 -3.69 20.04 -28.90
C ALA A 8 -4.68 19.49 -27.87
N ALA A 9 -5.92 19.20 -28.28
CA ALA A 9 -6.93 18.59 -27.42
C ALA A 9 -6.54 17.17 -26.98
N GLN A 10 -6.04 16.34 -27.92
CA GLN A 10 -5.52 15.00 -27.60
C GLN A 10 -4.31 15.05 -26.67
N LEU A 11 -3.41 16.01 -26.86
CA LEU A 11 -2.25 16.19 -26.00
C LEU A 11 -2.67 16.61 -24.59
N ALA A 12 -3.59 17.56 -24.47
CA ALA A 12 -4.14 17.99 -23.19
C ALA A 12 -4.84 16.84 -22.46
N GLN A 13 -5.63 16.03 -23.18
CA GLN A 13 -6.29 14.86 -22.63
C GLN A 13 -5.28 13.81 -22.13
N LYS A 14 -4.28 13.46 -22.94
CA LYS A 14 -3.21 12.54 -22.52
C LYS A 14 -2.42 13.05 -21.32
N ALA A 15 -2.12 14.35 -21.26
CA ALA A 15 -1.45 14.96 -20.12
C ALA A 15 -2.30 14.87 -18.85
N GLN A 16 -3.62 15.08 -18.96
CA GLN A 16 -4.55 14.95 -17.83
C GLN A 16 -4.67 13.50 -17.35
N GLU A 17 -4.80 12.54 -18.27
CA GLU A 17 -4.85 11.11 -17.96
C GLU A 17 -3.54 10.63 -17.31
N ALA A 18 -2.38 11.04 -17.86
CA ALA A 18 -1.08 10.73 -17.27
C ALA A 18 -0.89 11.36 -15.88
N GLY A 19 -1.40 12.57 -15.67
CA GLY A 19 -1.39 13.22 -14.36
C GLY A 19 -2.21 12.45 -13.31
N LYS A 20 -3.42 12.01 -13.68
CA LYS A 20 -4.27 11.19 -12.80
C LYS A 20 -3.66 9.83 -12.51
N ALA A 21 -3.14 9.15 -13.53
CA ALA A 21 -2.48 7.86 -13.37
C ALA A 21 -1.22 7.97 -12.49
N GLY A 22 -0.45 9.06 -12.64
CA GLY A 22 0.70 9.35 -11.80
C GLY A 22 0.33 9.57 -10.34
N GLN A 23 -0.74 10.33 -10.06
CA GLN A 23 -1.24 10.56 -8.70
C GLN A 23 -1.70 9.24 -8.05
N ALA A 24 -2.56 8.48 -8.75
CA ALA A 24 -3.04 7.20 -8.26
C ALA A 24 -1.89 6.22 -7.94
N LYS A 25 -0.85 6.19 -8.78
CA LYS A 25 0.31 5.31 -8.51
C LYS A 25 1.11 5.75 -7.29
N ILE A 26 1.25 7.06 -7.06
CA ILE A 26 1.92 7.59 -5.88
C ILE A 26 1.14 7.22 -4.62
N GLU A 27 -0.18 7.38 -4.64
CA GLU A 27 -1.06 7.00 -3.53
C GLU A 27 -0.96 5.50 -3.22
N GLU A 28 -0.99 4.64 -4.23
CA GLU A 28 -0.82 3.19 -4.10
C GLU A 28 0.54 2.83 -3.45
N VAL A 29 1.63 3.45 -3.91
CA VAL A 29 2.97 3.22 -3.36
C VAL A 29 3.07 3.71 -1.91
N GLN A 30 2.44 4.83 -1.58
CA GLN A 30 2.41 5.35 -0.21
C GLN A 30 1.62 4.42 0.71
N ALA A 31 0.45 3.95 0.27
CA ALA A 31 -0.36 3.00 1.02
C ALA A 31 0.40 1.70 1.26
N LYS A 32 1.05 1.13 0.24
CA LYS A 32 1.89 -0.07 0.37
C LYS A 32 3.02 0.12 1.37
N ARG A 33 3.78 1.24 1.28
CA ARG A 33 4.86 1.53 2.23
C ARG A 33 4.36 1.64 3.67
N LYS A 34 3.16 2.19 3.86
CA LYS A 34 2.53 2.29 5.19
C LYS A 34 2.21 0.90 5.74
N ALA A 35 1.61 0.04 4.93
CA ALA A 35 1.33 -1.36 5.28
C ALA A 35 2.62 -2.14 5.61
N ASP A 36 3.67 -2.01 4.80
CA ASP A 36 4.98 -2.64 5.06
C ASP A 36 5.59 -2.17 6.39
N GLY A 37 5.46 -0.87 6.70
CA GLY A 37 5.88 -0.29 7.97
C GLY A 37 5.11 -0.86 9.15
N ALA A 38 3.78 -0.96 9.02
CA ALA A 38 2.91 -1.52 10.05
C ALA A 38 3.19 -3.01 10.30
N LEU A 39 3.44 -3.81 9.24
CA LEU A 39 3.84 -5.21 9.35
C LEU A 39 5.17 -5.36 10.09
N ARG A 40 6.17 -4.55 9.74
CA ARG A 40 7.48 -4.57 10.41
C ARG A 40 7.35 -4.22 11.88
N GLU A 41 6.56 -3.21 12.21
CA GLU A 41 6.34 -2.79 13.60
C GLU A 41 5.57 -3.86 14.39
N LEU A 42 4.56 -4.50 13.77
CA LEU A 42 3.81 -5.59 14.39
C LEU A 42 4.72 -6.77 14.73
N GLY A 43 5.63 -7.14 13.82
CA GLY A 43 6.63 -8.18 14.06
C GLY A 43 7.58 -7.84 15.22
N LEU A 44 8.03 -6.58 15.32
CA LEU A 44 8.86 -6.12 16.44
C LEU A 44 8.08 -6.13 17.76
N ALA A 45 6.84 -5.66 17.76
CA ALA A 45 5.99 -5.65 18.95
C ALA A 45 5.72 -7.08 19.45
N TYR A 46 5.44 -8.01 18.54
CA TYR A 46 5.28 -9.43 18.86
C TYR A 46 6.57 -10.05 19.43
N PHE A 47 7.73 -9.77 18.83
CA PHE A 47 9.02 -10.26 19.32
C PHE A 47 9.32 -9.75 20.74
N ASN A 48 9.07 -8.47 21.01
CA ASN A 48 9.25 -7.89 22.34
C ASN A 48 8.27 -8.51 23.35
N GLN A 49 6.99 -8.68 22.98
CA GLN A 49 6.01 -9.36 23.82
C GLN A 49 6.43 -10.79 24.15
N HIS A 50 7.06 -11.49 23.21
CA HIS A 50 7.55 -12.85 23.41
C HIS A 50 8.74 -12.93 24.38
N ASN A 51 9.67 -11.98 24.30
CA ASN A 51 10.90 -12.00 25.10
C ASN A 51 10.74 -11.37 26.49
N ASP A 52 10.08 -10.21 26.55
CA ASP A 52 10.00 -9.38 27.76
C ASP A 52 8.64 -9.53 28.47
N GLY A 53 7.73 -10.30 27.88
CA GLY A 53 6.35 -10.46 28.34
C GLY A 53 5.42 -9.37 27.81
N ALA A 54 4.12 -9.62 27.91
CA ALA A 54 3.11 -8.67 27.50
C ALA A 54 3.04 -7.48 28.48
N ASN A 55 3.10 -6.26 27.95
CA ASN A 55 2.63 -5.07 28.65
C ASN A 55 1.43 -4.47 27.89
N ASP A 56 0.63 -3.66 28.58
CA ASP A 56 -0.61 -3.11 28.02
C ASP A 56 -0.36 -2.18 26.84
N GLU A 57 0.78 -1.47 26.85
CA GLU A 57 1.18 -0.55 25.77
C GLU A 57 1.48 -1.29 24.46
N VAL A 58 2.29 -2.35 24.51
CA VAL A 58 2.64 -3.20 23.37
C VAL A 58 1.39 -3.90 22.84
N THR A 59 0.53 -4.40 23.72
CA THR A 59 -0.73 -5.07 23.34
C THR A 59 -1.68 -4.11 22.63
N SER A 60 -1.83 -2.88 23.15
CA SER A 60 -2.61 -1.81 22.52
C SER A 60 -2.03 -1.44 21.15
N ARG A 61 -0.71 -1.29 21.06
CA ARG A 61 -0.03 -0.95 19.81
C ARG A 61 -0.21 -2.03 18.74
N MET A 62 -0.05 -3.30 19.10
CA MET A 62 -0.31 -4.43 18.19
C MET A 62 -1.75 -4.42 17.68
N SER A 63 -2.72 -4.15 18.56
CA SER A 63 -4.13 -4.07 18.17
C SER A 63 -4.38 -2.96 17.13
N SER A 64 -3.82 -1.77 17.35
CA SER A 64 -3.91 -0.67 16.38
C SER A 64 -3.24 -0.98 15.05
N LEU A 65 -2.08 -1.65 15.06
CA LEU A 65 -1.37 -2.05 13.84
C LEU A 65 -2.19 -3.09 13.05
N ILE A 66 -2.84 -4.03 13.73
CA ILE A 66 -3.73 -5.02 13.10
C ILE A 66 -4.94 -4.34 12.46
N GLU A 67 -5.55 -3.35 13.13
CA GLU A 67 -6.67 -2.58 12.55
C GLU A 67 -6.25 -1.79 11.31
N GLU A 68 -5.07 -1.18 11.34
CA GLU A 68 -4.51 -0.45 10.19
C GLU A 68 -4.26 -1.38 8.99
N LEU A 69 -3.72 -2.58 9.24
CA LEU A 69 -3.50 -3.59 8.21
C LEU A 69 -4.82 -4.11 7.62
N LYS A 70 -5.84 -4.33 8.44
CA LYS A 70 -7.18 -4.71 7.97
C LYS A 70 -7.82 -3.63 7.09
N ALA A 71 -7.63 -2.36 7.45
CA ALA A 71 -8.11 -1.24 6.63
C ALA A 71 -7.42 -1.23 5.27
N TYR A 72 -6.10 -1.44 5.24
CA TYR A 72 -5.36 -1.61 3.99
C TYR A 72 -5.90 -2.78 3.16
N GLU A 73 -6.14 -3.94 3.77
CA GLU A 73 -6.66 -5.12 3.06
C GLU A 73 -8.04 -4.89 2.45
N ALA A 74 -8.92 -4.15 3.15
CA ALA A 74 -10.23 -3.80 2.65
C ALA A 74 -10.18 -2.86 1.44
N GLU A 75 -9.18 -1.98 1.38
CA GLU A 75 -9.05 -0.95 0.33
C GLU A 75 -8.19 -1.39 -0.85
N HIS A 76 -7.14 -2.18 -0.61
CA HIS A 76 -6.09 -2.51 -1.58
C HIS A 76 -5.98 -4.00 -1.90
N GLY A 77 -6.70 -4.86 -1.17
CA GLY A 77 -6.58 -6.30 -1.28
C GLY A 77 -5.51 -6.89 -0.36
N PRO A 78 -5.24 -8.20 -0.44
CA PRO A 78 -4.38 -8.90 0.50
C PRO A 78 -2.97 -8.30 0.61
N LEU A 79 -2.39 -8.36 1.81
CA LEU A 79 -0.99 -8.00 2.03
C LEU A 79 -0.06 -8.94 1.23
N ALA A 80 1.01 -8.40 0.66
CA ALA A 80 2.00 -9.20 -0.08
C ALA A 80 2.61 -10.29 0.83
N GLY A 81 2.64 -11.52 0.35
CA GLY A 81 3.06 -12.71 1.12
C GLY A 81 1.93 -13.59 1.67
N THR A 82 0.65 -13.20 1.52
CA THR A 82 -0.52 -14.08 1.77
C THR A 82 -1.27 -14.49 0.51
N SER A 83 -0.90 -13.91 -0.63
CA SER A 83 -1.38 -14.29 -1.96
C SER A 83 -0.55 -15.48 -2.47
N ASP A 84 -1.22 -16.60 -2.80
CA ASP A 84 -0.67 -17.80 -3.47
C ASP A 84 0.03 -17.51 -4.83
N GLU A 85 0.10 -16.25 -5.26
CA GLU A 85 0.63 -15.80 -6.56
C GLU A 85 2.13 -15.45 -6.55
N ASP A 86 2.80 -15.31 -5.40
CA ASP A 86 4.24 -15.02 -5.33
C ASP A 86 5.14 -16.23 -5.67
N ASP A 87 4.58 -17.44 -5.84
CA ASP A 87 5.31 -18.66 -6.23
C ASP A 87 5.46 -18.87 -7.76
N ALA A 88 4.92 -17.97 -8.62
CA ALA A 88 4.81 -18.23 -10.06
C ALA A 88 5.82 -17.50 -10.98
N GLU A 89 6.66 -16.60 -10.50
CA GLU A 89 7.59 -15.81 -11.34
C GLU A 89 9.06 -16.03 -10.95
N GLY A 90 9.42 -17.29 -10.67
CA GLY A 90 10.80 -17.72 -10.44
C GLY A 90 11.15 -18.94 -11.30
N PHE A 91 11.31 -18.75 -12.62
CA PHE A 91 12.00 -19.69 -13.52
C PHE A 91 13.14 -19.00 -14.26
#